data_AF-A0A1Q5QB55-F1
#
_entry.id   AF-A0A1Q5QB55-F1
#
_cell.length_a   1.000
_cell.length_b   1.000
_cell.length_c   1.000
_cell.angle_alpha   90.00
_cell.angle_beta   90.00
_cell.angle_gamma   90.00
#
_symmetry.space_group_name_H-M   'P 1'
#
loop_
_entity.id
_entity.type
_entity.pdbx_description
1 polymer ?
#
loop_
_entity_poly.entity_id
_entity_poly.type
_entity_poly.pdbx_seq_one_letter_code
_entity_poly.pdbx_strand_id
1 'polypeptide(L)'
;MSSADVFDFNADKVDGQMVDLLELVTSGTLIISFEAHPLMQPPDTHPTLFFLFDFIRNTRKELKSIDLDKLRAGDAESKKKITDVLGRNTFTNDLINDTSGKLALLTGGDPGRPVDFGQDIRDKARVLMEQ
;
A
#
# COMPACT_ATOMS: atom_id res chain seq x y z
N MET A 1 12.74 37.60 4.08
CA MET A 1 12.36 36.30 3.49
C MET A 1 11.48 36.60 2.32
N SER A 2 11.84 36.12 1.13
CA SER A 2 11.04 36.38 -0.07
C SER A 2 9.79 35.49 -0.04
N SER A 3 8.76 35.87 -0.81
CA SER A 3 7.54 35.05 -0.91
C SER A 3 7.81 33.66 -1.49
N ALA A 4 8.89 33.46 -2.27
CA ALA A 4 9.26 32.17 -2.84
C ALA A 4 9.80 31.20 -1.76
N ASP A 5 10.59 31.70 -0.80
CA ASP A 5 11.19 30.89 0.26
C ASP A 5 10.15 30.30 1.23
N VAL A 6 8.99 30.96 1.37
CA VAL A 6 7.89 30.51 2.24
C VAL A 6 7.02 29.46 1.55
N PHE A 7 6.91 29.49 0.21
CA PHE A 7 6.19 28.47 -0.56
C PHE A 7 6.99 27.16 -0.64
N ASP A 8 8.32 27.21 -0.86
CA ASP A 8 9.18 26.02 -0.87
C ASP A 8 9.25 25.34 0.51
N PHE A 9 9.38 26.12 1.60
CA PHE A 9 9.41 25.59 2.97
C PHE A 9 8.12 24.85 3.35
N ASN A 10 6.99 25.20 2.73
CA ASN A 10 5.70 24.58 3.02
C ASN A 10 5.48 23.28 2.21
N ALA A 11 6.06 23.18 1.00
CA ALA A 11 6.02 21.96 0.20
C ALA A 11 6.87 20.84 0.85
N ASP A 12 8.09 21.15 1.28
CA ASP A 12 9.01 20.18 1.89
C ASP A 12 8.45 19.54 3.18
N LYS A 13 7.71 20.32 3.98
CA LYS A 13 7.08 19.85 5.22
C LYS A 13 5.87 18.96 4.93
N VAL A 14 5.06 19.32 3.94
CA VAL A 14 3.90 18.52 3.52
C VAL A 14 4.35 17.21 2.88
N ASP A 15 5.42 17.21 2.09
CA ASP A 15 5.94 16.02 1.41
C ASP A 15 6.63 15.04 2.38
N GLY A 16 7.37 15.54 3.37
CA GLY A 16 7.93 14.70 4.44
C GLY A 16 6.83 14.07 5.30
N GLN A 17 5.80 14.85 5.66
CA GLN A 17 4.62 14.33 6.35
C GLN A 17 3.85 13.33 5.49
N MET A 18 3.79 13.52 4.18
CA MET A 18 3.15 12.58 3.26
C MET A 18 3.90 11.26 3.20
N VAL A 19 5.23 11.23 3.14
CA VAL A 19 6.01 9.98 3.21
C VAL A 19 5.86 9.28 4.55
N ASP A 20 5.85 10.03 5.66
CA ASP A 20 5.66 9.46 6.99
C ASP A 20 4.23 8.93 7.19
N LEU A 21 3.21 9.64 6.69
CA LEU A 21 1.82 9.18 6.67
C LEU A 21 1.67 7.97 5.76
N LEU A 22 2.32 7.95 4.60
CA LEU A 22 2.40 6.80 3.73
C LEU A 22 3.07 5.63 4.46
N GLU A 23 4.18 5.80 5.17
CA GLU A 23 4.80 4.69 5.89
C GLU A 23 3.91 4.15 7.03
N LEU A 24 3.23 5.06 7.75
CA LEU A 24 2.34 4.75 8.86
C LEU A 24 1.07 4.02 8.41
N VAL A 25 0.48 4.48 7.30
CA VAL A 25 -0.82 4.00 6.78
C VAL A 25 -0.65 2.80 5.84
N THR A 26 0.44 2.76 5.06
CA THR A 26 0.47 1.93 3.86
C THR A 26 0.80 0.46 4.09
N SER A 27 1.57 0.11 5.14
CA SER A 27 2.10 -1.26 5.18
C SER A 27 2.46 -1.82 6.53
N GLY A 28 2.82 -1.02 7.54
CA GLY A 28 3.21 -1.60 8.84
C GLY A 28 2.09 -2.41 9.48
N THR A 29 0.96 -1.76 9.69
CA THR A 29 -0.19 -2.34 10.38
C THR A 29 -0.96 -3.32 9.50
N LEU A 30 -1.08 -3.04 8.19
CA LEU A 30 -1.75 -3.94 7.24
C LEU A 30 -1.00 -5.27 7.10
N ILE A 31 0.34 -5.24 6.94
CA ILE A 31 1.16 -6.46 6.88
C ILE A 31 0.96 -7.31 8.14
N ILE A 32 1.02 -6.70 9.33
CA ILE A 32 0.79 -7.41 10.61
C ILE A 32 -0.59 -8.07 10.64
N SER A 33 -1.61 -7.44 10.05
CA SER A 33 -2.98 -7.97 10.01
C SER A 33 -3.08 -9.20 9.10
N PHE A 34 -2.37 -9.19 7.96
CA PHE A 34 -2.23 -10.36 7.11
C PHE A 34 -1.44 -11.48 7.82
N GLU A 35 -0.33 -11.17 8.48
CA GLU A 35 0.47 -12.16 9.24
C GLU A 35 -0.33 -12.81 10.38
N ALA A 36 -1.24 -12.06 11.01
CA ALA A 36 -2.12 -12.55 12.07
C ALA A 36 -3.36 -13.29 11.53
N HIS A 37 -3.62 -13.26 10.23
CA HIS A 37 -4.83 -13.86 9.66
C HIS A 37 -4.82 -15.40 9.86
N PRO A 38 -5.93 -16.04 10.28
CA PRO A 38 -5.96 -17.49 10.53
C PRO A 38 -5.56 -18.33 9.32
N LEU A 39 -5.97 -17.91 8.12
CA LEU A 39 -5.60 -18.56 6.85
C LEU A 39 -4.18 -18.22 6.34
N MET A 40 -3.40 -17.48 7.11
CA MET A 40 -1.96 -17.24 6.87
C MET A 40 -1.07 -18.03 7.85
N GLN A 41 -1.69 -18.84 8.72
CA GLN A 41 -0.97 -19.69 9.66
C GLN A 41 -0.59 -21.04 9.03
N PRO A 42 0.47 -21.72 9.52
CA PRO A 42 0.83 -23.07 9.07
C PRO A 42 -0.30 -24.11 9.24
N PRO A 43 -0.32 -25.22 8.47
CA PRO A 43 0.73 -25.65 7.53
C PRO A 43 0.66 -24.99 6.15
N ASP A 44 -0.51 -24.51 5.73
CA ASP A 44 -0.74 -23.97 4.40
C ASP A 44 -1.33 -22.56 4.47
N THR A 45 -0.69 -21.63 3.78
CA THR A 45 -1.21 -20.26 3.62
C THR A 45 -2.19 -20.19 2.45
N HIS A 46 -3.30 -19.50 2.63
CA HIS A 46 -4.28 -19.32 1.55
C HIS A 46 -3.70 -18.45 0.42
N PRO A 47 -3.77 -18.90 -0.85
CA PRO A 47 -3.02 -18.30 -1.94
C PRO A 47 -3.40 -16.83 -2.20
N THR A 48 -4.68 -16.48 -2.11
CA THR A 48 -5.15 -15.10 -2.27
C THR A 48 -4.61 -14.15 -1.19
N LEU A 49 -4.58 -14.61 0.07
CA LEU A 49 -4.06 -13.82 1.18
C LEU A 49 -2.55 -13.67 1.06
N PHE A 50 -1.85 -14.74 0.72
CA PHE A 50 -0.40 -14.70 0.50
C PHE A 50 -0.02 -13.78 -0.66
N PHE A 51 -0.76 -13.83 -1.78
CA PHE A 51 -0.56 -12.95 -2.92
C PHE A 51 -0.65 -11.47 -2.52
N LEU A 52 -1.72 -11.08 -1.82
CA LEU A 52 -1.89 -9.69 -1.38
C LEU A 52 -0.86 -9.28 -0.33
N PHE A 53 -0.55 -10.17 0.62
CA PHE A 53 0.52 -9.96 1.59
C PHE A 53 1.86 -9.66 0.90
N ASP A 54 2.26 -10.48 -0.08
CA ASP A 54 3.53 -10.26 -0.78
C ASP A 54 3.50 -9.00 -1.65
N PHE A 55 2.36 -8.71 -2.30
CA PHE A 55 2.16 -7.47 -3.07
C PHE A 55 2.34 -6.21 -2.19
N ILE A 56 1.71 -6.17 -1.02
CA ILE A 56 1.83 -5.06 -0.06
C ILE A 56 3.27 -4.97 0.46
N ARG A 57 3.88 -6.11 0.80
CA ARG A 57 5.27 -6.16 1.27
C ARG A 57 6.25 -5.62 0.22
N ASN A 58 6.06 -5.95 -1.05
CA ASN A 58 6.91 -5.46 -2.13
C ASN A 58 6.66 -3.98 -2.44
N THR A 59 5.41 -3.50 -2.34
CA THR A 59 5.08 -2.07 -2.41
C THR A 59 5.79 -1.28 -1.31
N ARG A 60 5.82 -1.81 -0.07
CA ARG A 60 6.59 -1.21 1.03
C ARG A 60 8.07 -1.14 0.74
N LYS A 61 8.67 -2.20 0.18
CA LYS A 61 10.09 -2.21 -0.18
C LYS A 61 10.40 -1.15 -1.23
N GLU A 62 9.51 -0.96 -2.20
CA GLU A 62 9.66 0.06 -3.23
C GLU A 62 9.60 1.48 -2.64
N LEU A 63 8.63 1.77 -1.78
CA LEU A 63 8.56 3.03 -1.04
C LEU A 63 9.86 3.33 -0.29
N LYS A 64 10.41 2.33 0.42
CA LYS A 64 11.68 2.44 1.15
C LYS A 64 12.91 2.62 0.27
N SER A 65 12.79 2.32 -1.02
CA SER A 65 13.89 2.47 -1.99
C SER A 65 13.93 3.85 -2.64
N ILE A 66 12.93 4.70 -2.39
CA ILE A 66 12.87 6.05 -2.96
C ILE A 66 13.92 6.93 -2.29
N ASP A 67 14.75 7.56 -3.12
CA ASP A 67 15.69 8.59 -2.69
C ASP A 67 14.91 9.90 -2.49
N LEU A 68 14.70 10.26 -1.24
CA LEU A 68 13.90 11.44 -0.87
C LEU A 68 14.54 12.75 -1.33
N ASP A 69 15.87 12.82 -1.37
CA ASP A 69 16.56 14.04 -1.79
C ASP A 69 16.43 14.23 -3.30
N LYS A 70 16.45 13.15 -4.08
CA LYS A 70 16.12 13.21 -5.52
C LYS A 70 14.67 13.52 -5.77
N LEU A 71 13.75 12.93 -5.00
CA LEU A 71 12.32 13.23 -5.11
C LEU A 71 12.06 14.74 -4.91
N ARG A 72 12.66 15.32 -3.86
CA ARG A 72 12.61 16.77 -3.56
C ARG A 72 13.23 17.62 -4.66
N ALA A 73 14.36 17.19 -5.22
CA ALA A 73 14.98 17.84 -6.38
C ALA A 73 14.15 17.71 -7.67
N GLY A 74 13.00 17.04 -7.62
CA GLY A 74 12.06 16.94 -8.72
C GLY A 74 12.39 15.85 -9.73
N ASP A 75 13.29 14.92 -9.37
CA ASP A 75 13.73 13.82 -10.22
C ASP A 75 12.55 12.98 -10.75
N ALA A 76 12.56 12.75 -12.05
CA ALA A 76 11.45 12.08 -12.74
C ALA A 76 11.31 10.61 -12.33
N GLU A 77 12.42 9.91 -12.07
CA GLU A 77 12.39 8.51 -11.65
C GLU A 77 11.78 8.36 -10.26
N SER A 78 12.20 9.22 -9.33
CA SER A 78 11.71 9.24 -7.95
C SER A 78 10.22 9.61 -7.89
N LYS A 79 9.78 10.60 -8.69
CA LYS A 79 8.36 10.96 -8.85
C LYS A 79 7.52 9.83 -9.44
N LYS A 80 8.07 9.07 -10.38
CA LYS A 80 7.40 7.90 -10.93
C LYS A 80 7.19 6.83 -9.85
N LYS A 81 8.23 6.50 -9.09
CA LYS A 81 8.16 5.49 -8.02
C LYS A 81 7.11 5.84 -6.96
N ILE A 82 7.03 7.11 -6.52
CA ILE A 82 6.00 7.49 -5.54
C ILE A 82 4.59 7.39 -6.14
N THR A 83 4.41 7.77 -7.41
CA THR A 83 3.14 7.62 -8.12
C THR A 83 2.73 6.15 -8.23
N ASP A 84 3.68 5.27 -8.56
CA ASP A 84 3.46 3.83 -8.65
C ASP A 84 3.07 3.24 -7.29
N VAL A 85 3.72 3.67 -6.19
CA VAL A 85 3.36 3.26 -4.82
C VAL A 85 1.93 3.68 -4.48
N LEU A 86 1.56 4.94 -4.72
CA LEU A 86 0.19 5.42 -4.48
C LEU A 86 -0.83 4.62 -5.30
N GLY A 87 -0.55 4.34 -6.57
CA GLY A 87 -1.41 3.51 -7.41
C GLY A 87 -1.59 2.09 -6.85
N ARG A 88 -0.52 1.50 -6.29
CA ARG A 88 -0.60 0.17 -5.66
C ARG A 88 -1.37 0.18 -4.35
N ASN A 89 -1.37 1.28 -3.60
CA ASN A 89 -2.18 1.43 -2.39
C ASN A 89 -3.66 1.41 -2.72
N THR A 90 -4.07 2.24 -3.69
CA THR A 90 -5.44 2.24 -4.23
C THR A 90 -5.82 0.86 -4.73
N PHE A 91 -4.95 0.23 -5.52
CA PHE A 91 -5.23 -1.09 -6.08
C PHE A 91 -5.34 -2.19 -5.00
N THR A 92 -4.58 -2.09 -3.90
CA THR A 92 -4.70 -3.01 -2.76
C THR A 92 -6.11 -2.95 -2.17
N ASN A 93 -6.65 -1.74 -1.97
CA ASN A 93 -8.01 -1.57 -1.49
C ASN A 93 -9.05 -2.14 -2.48
N ASP A 94 -8.86 -1.91 -3.78
CA ASP A 94 -9.75 -2.47 -4.81
C ASP A 94 -9.75 -4.01 -4.80
N LEU A 95 -8.59 -4.63 -4.66
CA LEU A 95 -8.44 -6.08 -4.61
C LEU A 95 -9.10 -6.69 -3.37
N ILE A 96 -8.94 -6.07 -2.20
CA ILE A 96 -9.58 -6.54 -0.95
C ILE A 96 -11.12 -6.43 -1.02
N ASN A 97 -11.62 -5.50 -1.82
CA ASN A 97 -13.04 -5.29 -2.06
C ASN A 97 -13.54 -5.91 -3.38
N ASP A 98 -12.76 -6.76 -4.04
CA ASP A 98 -13.17 -7.42 -5.28
C ASP A 98 -14.40 -8.32 -5.03
N THR A 99 -15.52 -7.95 -5.62
CA THR A 99 -16.75 -8.78 -5.64
C THR A 99 -16.94 -9.52 -6.96
N SER A 100 -16.06 -9.31 -7.94
CA SER A 100 -16.18 -9.94 -9.27
C SER A 100 -15.64 -11.37 -9.32
N GLY A 101 -14.86 -11.78 -8.31
CA GLY A 101 -14.20 -13.09 -8.25
C GLY A 101 -12.93 -13.18 -9.09
N LYS A 102 -12.52 -12.10 -9.76
CA LYS A 102 -11.30 -12.07 -10.58
C LYS A 102 -10.05 -12.29 -9.74
N LEU A 103 -9.99 -11.70 -8.53
CA LEU A 103 -8.86 -11.91 -7.64
C LEU A 103 -8.73 -13.39 -7.24
N ALA A 104 -9.86 -14.03 -6.93
CA ALA A 104 -9.87 -15.46 -6.62
C ALA A 104 -9.33 -16.28 -7.82
N LEU A 105 -9.82 -16.01 -9.04
CA LEU A 105 -9.32 -16.68 -10.26
C LEU A 105 -7.82 -16.47 -10.49
N LEU A 106 -7.33 -15.24 -10.37
CA LEU A 106 -5.91 -14.89 -10.56
C LEU A 106 -4.99 -15.59 -9.55
N THR A 107 -5.53 -15.94 -8.39
CA THR A 107 -4.78 -16.58 -7.30
C THR A 107 -5.08 -18.07 -7.17
N GLY A 108 -5.80 -18.66 -8.14
CA GLY A 108 -6.12 -20.09 -8.18
C GLY A 108 -7.22 -20.54 -7.20
N GLY A 109 -7.98 -19.59 -6.64
CA GLY A 109 -9.13 -19.84 -5.76
C GLY A 109 -10.46 -20.00 -6.51
N ASP A 110 -11.51 -20.34 -5.75
CA ASP A 110 -12.87 -20.47 -6.24
C ASP A 110 -13.58 -19.08 -6.28
N PRO A 111 -13.97 -18.55 -7.45
CA PRO A 111 -14.67 -17.27 -7.54
C PRO A 111 -16.07 -17.29 -6.91
N GLY A 112 -16.68 -18.47 -6.73
CA GLY A 112 -17.96 -18.61 -6.02
C GLY A 112 -17.83 -18.55 -4.49
N ARG A 113 -16.59 -18.60 -3.98
CA ARG A 113 -16.26 -18.59 -2.55
C ARG A 113 -14.98 -17.76 -2.32
N PRO A 114 -15.03 -16.44 -2.57
CA PRO A 114 -13.87 -15.58 -2.33
C PRO A 114 -13.45 -15.62 -0.86
N VAL A 115 -12.16 -15.41 -0.63
CA VAL A 115 -11.60 -15.37 0.72
C VAL A 115 -12.22 -14.23 1.53
N ASP A 116 -12.52 -14.48 2.79
CA ASP A 116 -12.83 -13.42 3.74
C ASP A 116 -11.54 -12.89 4.34
N PHE A 117 -11.25 -11.61 4.12
CA PHE A 117 -10.10 -10.90 4.70
C PHE A 117 -10.33 -10.51 6.16
N GLY A 118 -11.57 -10.52 6.64
CA GLY A 118 -11.93 -10.00 7.95
C GLY A 118 -11.95 -8.47 8.03
N GLN A 119 -12.57 -7.96 9.09
CA GLN A 119 -12.85 -6.53 9.26
C GLN A 119 -11.58 -5.70 9.44
N ASP A 120 -10.59 -6.22 10.18
CA ASP A 120 -9.35 -5.49 10.50
C ASP A 120 -8.53 -5.16 9.24
N ILE A 121 -8.37 -6.13 8.33
CA ILE A 121 -7.71 -5.91 7.03
C ILE A 121 -8.50 -4.91 6.19
N ARG A 122 -9.84 -5.01 6.16
CA ARG A 122 -10.70 -4.09 5.39
C ARG A 122 -10.61 -2.65 5.90
N ASP A 123 -10.63 -2.45 7.21
CA ASP A 123 -10.58 -1.11 7.78
C ASP A 123 -9.21 -0.47 7.55
N LYS A 124 -8.12 -1.22 7.70
CA LYS A 124 -6.77 -0.73 7.40
C LYS A 124 -6.55 -0.47 5.91
N ALA A 125 -7.13 -1.30 5.03
CA ALA A 125 -7.10 -1.07 3.60
C ALA A 125 -7.85 0.20 3.18
N ARG A 126 -8.94 0.57 3.89
CA ARG A 126 -9.68 1.81 3.61
C ARG A 126 -8.82 3.06 3.84
N VAL A 127 -7.96 3.05 4.86
CA VAL A 127 -7.06 4.19 5.15
C VAL A 127 -6.07 4.43 3.99
N LEU A 128 -5.78 3.42 3.16
CA LEU A 128 -4.97 3.59 1.95
C LEU A 128 -5.58 4.56 0.93
N MET A 129 -6.90 4.76 0.98
CA MET A 129 -7.64 5.64 0.06
C MET A 129 -7.72 7.09 0.56
N GLU A 130 -7.29 7.37 1.79
CA GLU A 130 -7.37 8.69 2.43
C GLU A 130 -6.04 9.49 2.29
N GLN A 131 -5.20 9.09 1.33
CA GLN A 131 -3.83 9.59 1.10
C GLN A 131 -3.76 10.65 0.00
#